data_AF-A0A820CTA9-F1
#
_entry.id   AF-A0A820CTA9-F1
#
_cell.length_a   1.000
_cell.length_b   1.000
_cell.length_c   1.000
_cell.angle_alpha   90.00
_cell.angle_beta   90.00
_cell.angle_gamma   90.00
#
_symmetry.space_group_name_H-M   'P 1'
#
loop_
_entity.id
_entity.type
_entity.pdbx_description
1 polymer ?
#
loop_
_entity_poly.entity_id
_entity_poly.type
_entity_poly.pdbx_seq_one_letter_code
_entity_poly.pdbx_strand_id
1 'polypeptide(L)'
;MLIALCVIGIFGVITFALAAATLGTLNRRFDTITVTATTNKAKLNSPLAETIRIDDLMNHLRQLQRIADESNGNRAINTRGFNETVNYIY
;
A
#
# COMPACT_ATOMS: atom_id res chain seq x y z
N MET A 1 -11.85 -29.98 -32.68
CA MET A 1 -12.64 -29.59 -31.50
C MET A 1 -12.07 -30.10 -30.18
N LEU A 2 -11.58 -31.34 -30.07
CA LEU A 2 -11.05 -31.90 -28.81
C LEU A 2 -9.87 -31.10 -28.21
N ILE A 3 -8.91 -30.67 -29.04
CA ILE A 3 -7.73 -29.90 -28.59
C ILE A 3 -8.12 -28.55 -27.98
N ALA A 4 -9.13 -27.87 -28.56
CA ALA A 4 -9.59 -26.57 -28.07
C ALA A 4 -10.23 -26.68 -26.66
N LEU A 5 -10.96 -27.77 -26.39
CA LEU A 5 -11.54 -28.03 -25.07
C LEU A 5 -10.46 -28.30 -24.01
N CYS A 6 -9.39 -29.02 -24.36
CA CYS A 6 -8.25 -29.23 -23.46
C CYS A 6 -7.54 -27.91 -23.11
N VAL A 7 -7.33 -27.03 -24.10
CA VAL A 7 -6.68 -25.74 -23.89
C VAL A 7 -7.52 -24.85 -22.97
N ILE A 8 -8.83 -24.76 -23.19
CA ILE A 8 -9.75 -23.98 -22.33
C ILE A 8 -9.74 -24.52 -20.89
N GLY A 9 -9.75 -25.85 -20.73
CA GLY A 9 -9.65 -26.47 -19.40
C GLY A 9 -8.37 -26.11 -18.66
N ILE A 10 -7.23 -26.14 -19.35
CA ILE A 10 -5.92 -25.79 -18.76
C ILE A 10 -5.90 -24.31 -18.34
N PHE A 11 -6.35 -23.40 -19.20
CA PHE A 11 -6.43 -21.98 -18.84
C PHE A 11 -7.35 -21.71 -17.65
N GLY A 12 -8.48 -22.41 -17.55
CA GLY A 12 -9.39 -22.31 -16.40
C GLY A 12 -8.77 -22.78 -15.08
N VAL A 13 -8.00 -23.88 -15.11
CA VAL A 13 -7.30 -24.38 -13.92
C VAL A 13 -6.21 -23.40 -13.48
N ILE A 14 -5.44 -22.84 -14.43
CA ILE A 14 -4.37 -21.89 -14.13
C ILE A 14 -4.92 -20.60 -13.52
N THR A 15 -5.99 -20.03 -14.09
CA THR A 15 -6.59 -18.81 -13.56
C THR A 15 -7.20 -19.04 -12.17
N PHE A 16 -7.87 -20.17 -11.96
CA PHE A 16 -8.43 -20.53 -10.65
C PHE A 16 -7.34 -20.73 -9.60
N ALA A 17 -6.27 -21.46 -9.92
CA ALA A 17 -5.15 -21.68 -9.01
C ALA A 17 -4.44 -20.37 -8.65
N LEU A 18 -4.23 -19.48 -9.62
CA LEU A 18 -3.60 -18.19 -9.40
C LEU A 18 -4.47 -17.27 -8.53
N ALA A 19 -5.78 -17.24 -8.76
CA ALA A 19 -6.72 -16.48 -7.94
C ALA A 19 -6.75 -16.96 -6.49
N ALA A 20 -6.81 -18.28 -6.28
CA ALA A 20 -6.79 -18.89 -4.94
C ALA A 20 -5.48 -18.59 -4.19
N ALA A 21 -4.33 -18.67 -4.87
CA ALA A 21 -3.03 -18.34 -4.29
C ALA A 21 -2.93 -16.85 -3.89
N THR A 22 -3.49 -15.96 -4.72
CA THR A 22 -3.52 -14.52 -4.45
C THR A 22 -4.38 -14.19 -3.24
N LEU A 23 -5.59 -14.77 -3.14
CA LEU A 23 -6.48 -14.60 -1.99
C LEU A 23 -5.87 -15.14 -0.70
N GLY A 24 -5.27 -16.33 -0.73
CA GLY A 24 -4.62 -16.94 0.44
C GLY A 24 -3.44 -16.10 0.95
N THR A 25 -2.69 -15.49 0.05
CA THR A 25 -1.58 -14.59 0.40
C THR A 25 -2.08 -13.31 1.07
N LEU A 26 -3.19 -12.72 0.59
CA LEU A 26 -3.80 -11.54 1.19
C LEU A 26 -4.34 -11.83 2.60
N ASN A 27 -5.02 -12.95 2.82
CA ASN A 27 -5.56 -13.30 4.14
C ASN A 27 -4.46 -13.41 5.21
N ARG A 28 -3.33 -14.05 4.86
CA ARG A 28 -2.16 -14.14 5.76
C ARG A 28 -1.54 -12.77 6.08
N ARG A 29 -1.59 -11.82 5.13
CA ARG A 29 -1.10 -10.45 5.36
C ARG A 29 -1.99 -9.68 6.32
N PHE A 30 -3.31 -9.85 6.26
CA PHE A 30 -4.23 -9.22 7.22
C PHE A 30 -4.06 -9.76 8.64
N ASP A 31 -3.83 -11.06 8.81
CA ASP A 31 -3.51 -11.64 10.13
C ASP A 31 -2.21 -11.05 10.70
N THR A 32 -1.18 -10.89 9.87
CA THR A 32 0.11 -10.30 10.27
C THR A 32 -0.03 -8.84 10.68
N ILE A 33 -0.87 -8.05 9.99
CA ILE A 33 -1.15 -6.65 10.34
C ILE A 33 -1.88 -6.56 11.69
N THR A 34 -2.84 -7.46 11.93
CA THR A 34 -3.65 -7.47 13.16
C THR A 34 -2.83 -7.85 14.40
N VAL A 35 -1.91 -8.81 14.25
CA VAL A 35 -1.00 -9.24 15.34
C VAL A 35 0.05 -8.15 15.66
N THR A 36 0.51 -7.40 14.65
CA THR A 36 1.47 -6.30 14.86
C THR A 36 0.82 -5.10 15.57
N ALA A 37 -0.48 -4.83 15.32
CA ALA A 37 -1.22 -3.77 15.99
C ALA A 37 -1.48 -4.05 17.49
N THR A 38 -1.56 -5.32 17.89
CA THR A 38 -1.93 -5.72 19.26
C THR A 38 -0.72 -5.87 20.18
N THR A 39 0.43 -6.30 19.65
CA THR A 39 1.65 -6.56 20.46
C THR A 39 2.50 -5.30 20.69
N ASN A 40 2.17 -4.17 20.04
CA ASN A 40 2.88 -2.90 20.17
C ASN A 40 2.09 -1.84 20.96
N LYS A 41 1.27 -2.24 21.93
CA LYS A 41 1.00 -1.38 23.09
C LYS A 41 2.22 -1.34 24.02
N ALA A 42 3.40 -1.08 23.45
CA ALA A 42 4.45 -0.46 24.22
C ALA A 42 3.84 0.85 24.75
N LYS A 43 3.95 1.06 26.06
CA LYS A 43 3.53 2.27 26.76
C LYS A 43 4.22 3.49 26.11
N LEU A 44 3.64 4.02 25.03
CA LEU A 44 4.00 5.26 24.36
C LEU A 44 3.53 6.45 25.20
N ASN A 45 3.82 6.44 26.51
CA ASN A 45 3.63 7.60 27.40
C ASN A 45 4.85 8.53 27.29
N SER A 46 5.30 8.73 26.06
CA SER A 46 6.14 9.87 25.72
C SER A 46 5.19 11.03 25.39
N PRO A 47 5.36 12.23 25.97
CA PRO A 47 4.57 13.41 25.63
C PRO A 47 4.51 13.66 24.12
N LEU A 48 5.55 13.26 23.37
CA LEU A 48 5.59 13.38 21.92
C LEU A 48 4.51 12.53 21.22
N ALA A 49 4.26 11.32 21.69
CA ALA A 49 3.26 10.43 21.09
C ALA A 49 1.84 10.97 21.29
N GLU A 50 1.60 11.72 22.36
CA GLU A 50 0.33 12.41 22.63
C GLU A 50 0.09 13.60 21.69
N THR A 51 1.16 14.22 21.19
CA THR A 51 1.08 15.35 20.25
C THR A 51 0.90 14.94 18.79
N ILE A 52 1.24 13.69 18.42
CA ILE A 52 1.12 13.22 17.04
C ILE A 52 -0.33 12.79 16.76
N ARG A 53 -1.01 13.53 15.89
CA ARG A 53 -2.38 13.21 15.47
C ARG A 53 -2.39 12.47 14.13
N ILE A 54 -3.12 11.36 14.06
CA ILE A 54 -3.25 10.56 12.84
C ILE A 54 -3.86 11.38 11.70
N ASP A 55 -4.83 12.24 12.01
CA ASP A 55 -5.49 13.08 10.99
C ASP A 55 -4.50 14.04 10.30
N ASP A 56 -3.58 14.62 11.07
CA ASP A 56 -2.55 15.53 10.56
C ASP A 56 -1.57 14.77 9.67
N LEU A 57 -1.13 13.57 10.09
CA LEU A 57 -0.30 12.68 9.28
C LEU A 57 -0.98 12.32 7.95
N MET A 58 -2.25 11.92 8.01
CA MET A 58 -3.02 11.57 6.81
C MET A 58 -3.23 12.76 5.89
N ASN A 59 -3.33 13.97 6.44
CA ASN A 59 -3.38 15.19 5.64
C ASN A 59 -2.08 15.42 4.86
N HIS A 60 -0.93 15.28 5.52
CA HIS A 60 0.38 15.33 4.87
C HIS A 60 0.49 14.27 3.77
N LEU A 61 0.13 13.01 4.05
CA LEU A 61 0.21 11.93 3.05
C LEU A 61 -0.66 12.21 1.82
N ARG A 62 -1.88 12.75 2.00
CA ARG A 62 -2.74 13.16 0.88
C ARG A 62 -2.11 14.28 0.05
N GLN A 63 -1.53 15.28 0.71
CA GLN A 63 -0.85 16.39 0.04
C GLN A 63 0.36 15.89 -0.77
N LEU A 64 1.14 14.98 -0.21
CA LEU A 64 2.27 14.35 -0.87
C LEU A 64 1.85 13.48 -2.06
N GLN A 65 0.72 12.77 -1.96
CA GLN A 65 0.15 12.04 -3.09
C GLN A 65 -0.28 12.99 -4.21
N ARG A 66 -0.97 14.10 -3.86
CA ARG A 66 -1.39 15.10 -4.83
C ARG A 66 -0.21 15.68 -5.61
N ILE A 67 0.89 15.99 -4.93
CA ILE A 67 2.13 16.46 -5.57
C ILE A 67 2.66 15.41 -6.55
N ALA A 68 2.65 14.13 -6.17
CA ALA A 68 3.08 13.06 -7.07
C ALA A 68 2.17 12.99 -8.31
N ASP A 69 0.85 13.03 -8.13
CA ASP A 69 -0.13 12.96 -9.22
C ASP A 69 0.02 14.14 -10.20
N GLU A 70 0.27 15.34 -9.69
CA GLU A 70 0.52 16.56 -10.47
C GLU A 70 1.90 16.57 -11.17
N SER A 71 2.83 15.70 -10.73
CA SER A 71 4.22 15.60 -11.21
C SER A 71 4.57 14.26 -11.87
N ASN A 72 3.68 13.75 -12.73
CA ASN A 72 3.87 12.48 -13.48
C ASN A 72 4.04 11.24 -12.60
N GLY A 73 3.34 11.21 -11.46
CA GLY A 73 3.28 10.06 -10.56
C GLY A 73 4.52 9.81 -9.71
N ASN A 74 5.49 10.73 -9.64
CA ASN A 74 6.69 10.52 -8.83
C ASN A 74 7.22 11.79 -8.15
N ARG A 75 8.02 11.56 -7.11
CA ARG A 75 8.70 12.59 -6.31
C ARG A 75 10.19 12.26 -6.15
N ALA A 76 10.76 11.64 -7.19
CA ALA A 76 12.16 11.24 -7.21
C ALA A 76 13.07 12.48 -7.32
N ILE A 77 14.33 12.37 -6.87
CA ILE A 77 15.30 13.46 -6.95
C ILE A 77 15.42 14.00 -8.39
N ASN A 78 15.72 15.30 -8.51
CA ASN A 78 15.83 16.00 -9.80
C ASN A 78 14.54 16.01 -10.65
N THR A 79 13.38 15.79 -10.03
CA THR A 79 12.08 15.95 -10.69
C THR A 79 11.32 17.14 -10.14
N ARG A 80 10.32 17.60 -10.90
CA ARG A 80 9.38 18.63 -10.44
C ARG A 80 8.72 18.25 -9.10
N GLY A 81 8.27 17.00 -8.96
CA GLY A 81 7.59 16.51 -7.76
C GLY A 81 8.47 16.53 -6.51
N PHE A 82 9.79 16.37 -6.67
CA PHE A 82 10.74 16.56 -5.57
C PHE A 82 10.81 18.02 -5.13
N ASN A 83 10.97 18.95 -6.07
CA ASN A 83 11.03 20.39 -5.74
C ASN A 83 9.74 20.87 -5.07
N GLU A 84 8.58 20.42 -5.58
CA GLU A 84 7.28 20.72 -4.98
C GLU A 84 7.11 20.10 -3.58
N THR A 85 7.66 18.90 -3.37
CA THR A 85 7.67 18.27 -2.03
C THR A 85 8.51 19.07 -1.04
N VAL A 86 9.69 19.54 -1.46
CA VAL A 86 10.55 20.39 -0.62
C VAL A 86 9.83 21.70 -0.28
N ASN A 87 9.24 22.37 -1.27
CA ASN A 87 8.49 23.61 -1.09
C ASN A 87 7.24 23.45 -0.19
N TYR A 88 6.69 22.24 -0.09
CA TYR A 88 5.58 21.97 0.83
C TYR A 88 6.03 21.82 2.29
N ILE A 89 7.22 21.26 2.52
CA ILE A 89 7.72 20.93 3.85
C ILE A 89 8.47 22.10 4.50
N TYR A 90 9.09 22.96 3.68
CA TYR A 90 9.90 24.10 4.09
C TYR A 90 9.08 25.39 4.18
#